data_AF-A0A1I2G7V1-F1
#
_entry.id   AF-A0A1I2G7V1-F1
#
_cell.length_a   1.000
_cell.length_b   1.000
_cell.length_c   1.000
_cell.angle_alpha   90.00
_cell.angle_beta   90.00
_cell.angle_gamma   90.00
#
_symmetry.space_group_name_H-M   'P 1'
#
loop_
_entity.id
_entity.type
_entity.pdbx_description
1 polymer ?
#
loop_
_entity_poly.entity_id
_entity_poly.type
_entity_poly.pdbx_seq_one_letter_code
_entity_poly.pdbx_strand_id
1 'polypeptide(L)'
;MSRPSKPRPPPPPPPPALRPPAAALDTPARPGHGDGLARARALEHTGDHARAAALRLEYAHTLCGTAQRIALLREGAARHSGATEEGRSLHQALAETLLRHAEFMEDGAPRRAILMEAARALEEADQGAIAGEIYERLHMLRRAAVAYERAGAVTQLEYVLGLIDRIEHAEAELQRASDEIDAALREGRRFFAHGLLQEHLQDARTTRGPLAHSGAPLLRAALARVQADLGVALPRGQRVDLRWGTGQVTRVVLRADLRLGRSPDVELSLGGASLSREHAALRLEAIAAPGSAGPHEVELAVALVDLGSRAGTFWRGEALAPGEPVALEGPGELALGLSAARLEVHPLPRERGELGALLRPLGQGAAAPWTLYLPGGGPLWLAPDRPIPAVLELRPPFIAVRIAAGVRAQLGQEPLGPGASIELLHGDRLHLDLPDGRLTLEISMT
;
A
#
# COMPACT_ATOMS: atom_id res chain seq x y z
N MET A 1 -6.62 -30.20 25.68
CA MET A 1 -7.31 -31.30 24.97
C MET A 1 -6.94 -31.21 23.49
N SER A 2 -5.97 -32.02 23.06
CA SER A 2 -5.43 -31.99 21.70
C SER A 2 -6.25 -32.89 20.78
N ARG A 3 -6.74 -32.34 19.66
CA ARG A 3 -7.47 -33.12 18.63
C ARG A 3 -6.47 -34.00 17.86
N PRO A 4 -6.85 -35.23 17.45
CA PRO A 4 -6.00 -36.09 16.65
C PRO A 4 -5.94 -35.58 15.21
N SER A 5 -4.72 -35.38 14.70
CA SER A 5 -4.44 -35.04 13.31
C SER A 5 -4.78 -36.23 12.40
N LYS A 6 -5.71 -36.05 11.45
CA LYS A 6 -5.97 -37.01 10.37
C LYS A 6 -4.68 -37.21 9.54
N PRO A 7 -4.33 -38.45 9.15
CA PRO A 7 -3.20 -38.70 8.28
C PRO A 7 -3.48 -38.12 6.89
N ARG A 8 -2.48 -37.44 6.32
CA ARG A 8 -2.53 -36.94 4.94
C ARG A 8 -2.65 -38.13 3.97
N PRO A 9 -3.51 -38.05 2.95
CA PRO A 9 -3.54 -39.04 1.88
C PRO A 9 -2.19 -39.06 1.14
N PRO A 10 -1.74 -40.23 0.64
CA PRO A 10 -0.51 -40.32 -0.13
C PRO A 10 -0.62 -39.49 -1.41
N PRO A 11 0.51 -38.95 -1.91
CA PRO A 11 0.52 -38.20 -3.15
C PRO A 11 0.05 -39.09 -4.32
N PRO A 12 -0.69 -38.53 -5.28
CA PRO A 12 -1.10 -39.29 -6.47
C PRO A 12 0.14 -39.78 -7.24
N PRO A 13 0.04 -40.93 -7.93
CA PRO A 13 1.12 -41.42 -8.76
C PRO A 13 1.48 -40.38 -9.83
N PRO A 14 2.76 -40.29 -10.23
CA PRO A 14 3.17 -39.37 -11.27
C PRO A 14 2.38 -39.66 -12.56
N PRO A 15 1.99 -38.62 -13.32
CA PRO A 15 1.30 -38.83 -14.58
C PRO A 15 2.16 -39.71 -15.50
N PRO A 16 1.56 -40.63 -16.28
CA PRO A 16 2.31 -41.42 -17.23
C PRO A 16 3.09 -40.48 -18.15
N ALA A 17 4.38 -40.78 -18.35
CA ALA A 17 5.22 -40.04 -19.27
C ALA A 17 4.49 -39.90 -20.60
N LEU A 18 4.21 -38.66 -21.01
CA LEU A 18 3.66 -38.35 -22.32
C LEU A 18 4.62 -38.95 -23.35
N ARG A 19 4.29 -40.14 -23.86
CA ARG A 19 4.89 -40.66 -25.08
C ARG A 19 4.66 -39.59 -26.15
N PRO A 20 5.69 -39.17 -26.89
CA PRO A 20 5.48 -38.31 -28.03
C PRO A 20 4.47 -38.98 -28.97
N PRO A 21 3.58 -38.22 -29.62
CA PRO A 21 2.61 -38.79 -30.54
C PRO A 21 3.35 -39.55 -31.62
N ALA A 22 3.10 -40.86 -31.70
CA ALA A 22 3.41 -41.67 -32.86
C ALA A 22 2.50 -41.20 -34.00
N ALA A 23 2.93 -40.16 -34.70
CA ALA A 23 2.27 -39.63 -35.88
C ALA A 23 3.27 -39.53 -37.03
N ALA A 24 3.19 -40.54 -37.89
CA ALA A 24 3.46 -40.49 -39.33
C ALA A 24 4.81 -39.92 -39.79
N LEU A 25 5.88 -40.71 -39.60
CA LEU A 25 6.94 -40.80 -40.61
C LEU A 25 6.50 -41.84 -41.65
N ASP A 26 5.57 -41.45 -42.52
CA ASP A 26 5.39 -42.17 -43.77
C ASP A 26 4.92 -41.18 -44.85
N THR A 27 5.89 -40.41 -45.31
CA THR A 27 5.81 -39.72 -46.60
C THR A 27 6.95 -40.30 -47.41
N PRO A 28 6.71 -40.88 -48.61
CA PRO A 28 7.75 -41.55 -49.36
C PRO A 28 8.87 -40.55 -49.65
N ALA A 29 10.05 -40.82 -49.09
CA ALA A 29 11.25 -40.13 -49.44
C ALA A 29 11.43 -40.25 -50.97
N ARG A 30 11.58 -39.11 -51.66
CA ARG A 30 12.12 -39.11 -53.02
C ARG A 30 13.45 -39.91 -52.97
N PRO A 31 13.65 -40.89 -53.87
CA PRO A 31 14.88 -41.68 -53.89
C PRO A 31 16.04 -40.73 -54.18
N GLY A 32 16.95 -40.59 -53.20
CA GLY A 32 18.14 -39.73 -53.28
C GLY A 32 18.38 -38.80 -52.08
N HIS A 33 17.38 -38.57 -51.20
CA HIS A 33 17.52 -37.58 -50.11
C HIS A 33 17.77 -38.17 -48.70
N GLY A 34 17.42 -39.42 -48.43
CA GLY A 34 17.70 -40.08 -47.13
C GLY A 34 19.19 -40.38 -46.89
N ASP A 35 19.97 -40.51 -47.96
CA ASP A 35 21.41 -40.79 -47.89
C ASP A 35 22.22 -39.62 -47.33
N GLY A 36 21.76 -38.37 -47.50
CA GLY A 36 22.48 -37.19 -47.04
C GLY A 36 22.63 -37.13 -45.51
N LEU A 37 21.55 -37.42 -44.78
CA LEU A 37 21.56 -37.40 -43.31
C LEU A 37 22.33 -38.59 -42.70
N ALA A 38 22.18 -39.78 -43.30
CA ALA A 38 22.94 -40.97 -42.89
C ALA A 38 24.45 -40.76 -43.09
N ARG A 39 24.85 -40.15 -44.22
CA ARG A 39 26.24 -39.77 -44.50
C ARG A 39 26.73 -38.69 -43.53
N ALA A 40 25.93 -37.69 -43.22
CA ALA A 40 26.29 -36.67 -42.23
C ALA A 40 26.58 -37.29 -40.85
N ARG A 41 25.74 -38.23 -40.38
CA ARG A 41 25.97 -38.94 -39.11
C ARG A 41 27.23 -39.82 -39.15
N ALA A 42 27.49 -40.50 -40.27
CA ALA A 42 28.73 -41.28 -40.43
C ALA A 42 29.99 -40.40 -40.37
N LEU A 43 29.92 -39.19 -40.94
CA LEU A 43 31.00 -38.21 -40.88
C LEU A 43 31.23 -37.68 -39.46
N GLU A 44 30.18 -37.47 -38.66
CA GLU A 44 30.33 -37.13 -37.25
C GLU A 44 31.04 -38.23 -36.45
N HIS A 45 30.70 -39.50 -36.70
CA HIS A 45 31.34 -40.63 -36.03
C HIS A 45 32.81 -40.79 -36.40
N THR A 46 33.21 -40.28 -37.57
CA THR A 46 34.60 -40.31 -38.04
C THR A 46 35.36 -39.01 -37.74
N GLY A 47 34.70 -38.03 -37.12
CA GLY A 47 35.29 -36.75 -36.68
C GLY A 47 35.31 -35.64 -37.73
N ASP A 48 34.77 -35.86 -38.94
CA ASP A 48 34.66 -34.85 -39.99
C ASP A 48 33.40 -33.98 -39.80
N HIS A 49 33.44 -33.18 -38.74
CA HIS A 49 32.33 -32.33 -38.30
C HIS A 49 32.00 -31.22 -39.30
N ALA A 50 32.99 -30.67 -40.01
CA ALA A 50 32.76 -29.62 -41.02
C ALA A 50 31.91 -30.15 -42.19
N ARG A 51 32.29 -31.32 -42.73
CA ARG A 51 31.55 -31.92 -43.84
C ARG A 51 30.18 -32.46 -43.43
N ALA A 52 30.07 -32.96 -42.19
CA ALA A 52 28.79 -33.35 -41.61
C ALA A 52 27.82 -32.16 -41.47
N ALA A 53 28.33 -30.99 -41.09
CA ALA A 53 27.55 -29.75 -40.99
C ALA A 53 27.06 -29.27 -42.36
N ALA A 54 27.94 -29.25 -43.37
CA ALA A 54 27.57 -28.87 -44.74
C ALA A 54 26.45 -29.76 -45.31
N LEU A 55 26.54 -31.09 -45.16
CA LEU A 55 25.49 -32.01 -45.62
C LEU A 55 24.16 -31.79 -44.89
N ARG A 56 24.18 -31.40 -43.61
CA ARG A 56 22.96 -31.06 -42.88
C ARG A 56 22.32 -29.77 -43.36
N LEU A 57 23.12 -28.75 -43.67
CA LEU A 57 22.63 -27.52 -44.28
C LEU A 57 21.98 -27.80 -45.63
N GLU A 58 22.67 -28.54 -46.51
CA GLU A 58 22.11 -28.94 -47.81
C GLU A 58 20.78 -29.67 -47.64
N TYR A 59 20.72 -30.64 -46.74
CA TYR A 59 19.50 -31.39 -46.47
C TYR A 59 18.38 -30.52 -45.89
N ALA A 60 18.68 -29.59 -44.98
CA ALA A 60 17.70 -28.68 -44.40
C ALA A 60 16.99 -27.81 -45.45
N HIS A 61 17.71 -27.40 -46.51
CA HIS A 61 17.14 -26.63 -47.63
C HIS A 61 16.14 -27.44 -48.47
N THR A 62 16.28 -28.78 -48.50
CA THR A 62 15.34 -29.65 -49.23
C THR A 62 14.03 -29.91 -48.48
N LEU A 63 13.97 -29.63 -47.17
CA LEU A 63 12.79 -29.87 -46.35
C LEU A 63 11.73 -28.79 -46.59
N CYS A 64 10.49 -29.19 -46.91
CA CYS A 64 9.37 -28.27 -47.09
C CYS A 64 8.72 -27.82 -45.77
N GLY A 65 8.81 -28.62 -44.70
CA GLY A 65 8.15 -28.34 -43.42
C GLY A 65 9.03 -27.55 -42.44
N THR A 66 8.55 -26.40 -41.95
CA THR A 66 9.27 -25.55 -40.97
C THR A 66 9.62 -26.30 -39.68
N ALA A 67 8.70 -27.09 -39.13
CA ALA A 67 8.94 -27.87 -37.91
C ALA A 67 10.01 -28.96 -38.10
N GLN A 68 9.99 -29.66 -39.24
CA GLN A 68 10.99 -30.68 -39.59
C GLN A 68 12.36 -30.03 -39.81
N ARG A 69 12.40 -28.88 -40.48
CA ARG A 69 13.62 -28.09 -40.68
C ARG A 69 14.22 -27.62 -39.35
N ILE A 70 13.41 -27.07 -38.45
CA ILE A 70 13.85 -26.66 -37.10
C ILE A 70 14.42 -27.87 -36.34
N ALA A 71 13.73 -29.01 -36.34
CA ALA A 71 14.19 -30.20 -35.63
C ALA A 71 15.56 -30.70 -36.14
N LEU A 72 15.73 -30.75 -37.47
CA LEU A 72 17.01 -31.12 -38.08
C LEU A 72 18.13 -30.14 -37.72
N LEU A 73 17.85 -28.83 -37.81
CA LEU A 73 18.83 -27.79 -37.52
C LEU A 73 19.20 -27.76 -36.03
N ARG A 74 18.24 -28.00 -35.12
CA ARG A 74 18.51 -28.20 -33.67
C ARG A 74 19.43 -29.39 -33.43
N GLU A 75 19.18 -30.52 -34.09
CA GLU A 75 20.07 -31.71 -33.99
C GLU A 75 21.48 -31.37 -34.50
N GLY A 76 21.58 -30.66 -35.62
CA GLY A 76 22.85 -30.20 -36.18
C GLY A 76 23.60 -29.25 -35.23
N ALA A 77 22.95 -28.19 -34.79
CA ALA A 77 23.47 -27.19 -33.86
C ALA A 77 23.93 -27.78 -32.52
N ALA A 78 23.23 -28.81 -32.00
CA ALA A 78 23.62 -29.50 -30.78
C ALA A 78 24.91 -30.32 -30.91
N ARG A 79 25.27 -30.71 -32.15
CA ARG A 79 26.43 -31.57 -32.45
C ARG A 79 27.63 -30.80 -32.98
N HIS A 80 27.46 -29.53 -33.35
CA HIS A 80 28.51 -28.69 -33.93
C HIS A 80 28.56 -27.35 -33.19
N SER A 81 29.71 -27.02 -32.59
CA SER A 81 29.94 -25.73 -31.95
C SER A 81 30.04 -24.60 -32.98
N GLY A 82 29.71 -23.37 -32.60
CA GLY A 82 29.94 -22.15 -33.39
C GLY A 82 31.41 -21.78 -33.65
N ALA A 83 32.37 -22.55 -33.13
CA ALA A 83 33.80 -22.27 -33.33
C ALA A 83 34.25 -22.42 -34.81
N THR A 84 33.61 -23.30 -35.58
CA THR A 84 33.92 -23.53 -37.00
C THR A 84 32.98 -22.73 -37.91
N GLU A 85 33.41 -22.45 -39.15
CA GLU A 85 32.60 -21.71 -40.13
C GLU A 85 31.30 -22.46 -40.50
N GLU A 86 31.38 -23.77 -40.66
CA GLU A 86 30.23 -24.62 -40.96
C GLU A 86 29.29 -24.75 -39.76
N GLY A 87 29.85 -24.72 -38.54
CA GLY A 87 29.10 -24.65 -37.29
C GLY A 87 28.33 -23.33 -37.18
N ARG A 88 28.97 -22.19 -37.42
CA ARG A 88 28.30 -20.87 -37.46
C ARG A 88 27.18 -20.83 -38.48
N SER A 89 27.42 -21.38 -39.67
CA SER A 89 26.42 -21.45 -40.75
C SER A 89 25.19 -22.27 -40.34
N LEU A 90 25.37 -23.39 -39.62
CA LEU A 90 24.26 -24.17 -39.05
C LEU A 90 23.45 -23.37 -38.02
N HIS A 91 24.13 -22.69 -37.10
CA HIS A 91 23.49 -21.87 -36.08
C HIS A 91 22.76 -20.66 -36.69
N GLN A 92 23.33 -20.03 -37.72
CA GLN A 92 22.68 -18.96 -38.48
C GLN A 92 21.40 -19.48 -39.17
N ALA A 93 21.48 -20.60 -39.88
CA ALA A 93 20.32 -21.19 -40.56
C ALA A 93 19.21 -21.58 -39.57
N LEU A 94 19.58 -22.08 -38.38
CA LEU A 94 18.65 -22.35 -37.29
C LEU A 94 17.96 -21.07 -36.82
N ALA A 95 18.74 -20.03 -36.52
CA ALA A 95 18.24 -18.74 -36.05
C ALA A 95 17.24 -18.13 -37.05
N GLU A 96 17.61 -18.06 -38.34
CA GLU A 96 16.74 -17.51 -39.38
C GLU A 96 15.43 -18.28 -39.49
N THR A 97 15.49 -19.62 -39.40
CA THR A 97 14.28 -20.46 -39.47
C THR A 97 13.39 -20.24 -38.24
N LEU A 98 13.98 -20.11 -37.05
CA LEU A 98 13.26 -19.82 -35.81
C LEU A 98 12.61 -18.42 -35.83
N LEU A 99 13.32 -17.41 -36.34
CA LEU A 99 12.79 -16.05 -36.46
C LEU A 99 11.60 -15.99 -37.41
N ARG A 100 11.72 -16.59 -38.61
CA ARG A 100 10.59 -16.72 -39.55
C ARG A 100 9.43 -17.48 -38.94
N HIS A 101 9.69 -18.53 -38.15
CA HIS A 101 8.62 -19.24 -37.46
C HIS A 101 7.92 -18.35 -36.42
N ALA A 102 8.67 -17.57 -35.65
CA ALA A 102 8.16 -16.66 -34.64
C ALA A 102 7.30 -15.51 -35.21
N GLU A 103 7.48 -15.13 -36.48
CA GLU A 103 6.64 -14.15 -37.17
C GLU A 103 5.18 -14.59 -37.30
N PHE A 104 4.93 -15.90 -37.38
CA PHE A 104 3.58 -16.47 -37.49
C PHE A 104 2.97 -16.87 -36.14
N MET A 105 3.65 -16.56 -35.03
CA MET A 105 3.19 -16.88 -33.68
C MET A 105 2.54 -15.65 -33.03
N GLU A 106 1.48 -15.89 -32.25
CA GLU A 106 0.93 -14.86 -31.37
C GLU A 106 1.92 -14.49 -30.25
N ASP A 107 1.83 -13.25 -29.77
CA ASP A 107 2.62 -12.80 -28.64
C ASP A 107 2.26 -13.57 -27.37
N GLY A 108 3.25 -14.24 -26.79
CA GLY A 108 3.06 -15.09 -25.62
C GLY A 108 4.31 -15.87 -25.25
N ALA A 109 4.21 -16.69 -24.21
CA ALA A 109 5.33 -17.50 -23.71
C ALA A 109 5.97 -18.41 -24.79
N PRO A 110 5.21 -19.08 -25.68
CA PRO A 110 5.80 -19.91 -26.74
C PRO A 110 6.65 -19.11 -27.72
N ARG A 111 6.18 -17.95 -28.17
CA ARG A 111 6.92 -17.06 -29.07
C ARG A 111 8.20 -16.54 -28.43
N ARG A 112 8.13 -16.12 -27.16
CA ARG A 112 9.32 -15.70 -26.38
C ARG A 112 10.36 -16.83 -26.29
N ALA A 113 9.95 -18.08 -26.11
CA ALA A 113 10.87 -19.21 -26.05
C ALA A 113 11.60 -19.43 -27.39
N ILE A 114 10.89 -19.32 -28.51
CA ILE A 114 11.47 -19.40 -29.85
C ILE A 114 12.46 -18.24 -30.11
N LEU A 115 12.10 -17.01 -29.75
CA LEU A 115 13.00 -15.86 -29.88
C LEU A 115 14.26 -15.99 -29.01
N MET A 116 14.13 -16.53 -27.79
CA MET A 116 15.26 -16.81 -26.91
C MET A 116 16.23 -17.84 -27.49
N GLU A 117 15.68 -18.88 -28.12
CA GLU A 117 16.49 -19.89 -28.82
C GLU A 117 17.16 -19.31 -30.06
N ALA A 118 16.44 -18.53 -30.86
CA ALA A 118 16.99 -17.86 -32.03
C ALA A 118 18.15 -16.92 -31.66
N ALA A 119 18.01 -16.14 -30.59
CA ALA A 119 19.08 -15.27 -30.10
C ALA A 119 20.33 -16.05 -29.66
N ARG A 120 20.17 -17.22 -29.01
CA ARG A 120 21.31 -18.09 -28.65
C ARG A 120 22.02 -18.65 -29.88
N ALA A 121 21.25 -19.08 -30.88
CA ALA A 121 21.82 -19.54 -32.14
C ALA A 121 22.57 -18.41 -32.87
N LEU A 122 22.09 -17.15 -32.78
CA LEU A 122 22.83 -16.00 -33.31
C LEU A 122 24.13 -15.71 -32.54
N GLU A 123 24.15 -15.88 -31.20
CA GLU A 123 25.39 -15.77 -30.41
C GLU A 123 26.45 -16.79 -30.90
N GLU A 124 26.04 -18.04 -31.13
CA GLU A 124 26.91 -19.11 -31.65
C GLU A 124 27.32 -18.88 -33.12
N ALA A 125 26.50 -18.15 -33.89
CA ALA A 125 26.78 -17.81 -35.28
C ALA A 125 27.67 -16.56 -35.46
N ASP A 126 28.20 -16.00 -34.37
CA ASP A 126 28.96 -14.73 -34.35
C ASP A 126 28.13 -13.52 -34.86
N GLN A 127 26.80 -13.59 -34.68
CA GLN A 127 25.84 -12.53 -35.00
C GLN A 127 25.35 -11.84 -33.71
N GLY A 128 26.29 -11.51 -32.82
CA GLY A 128 25.98 -10.98 -31.48
C GLY A 128 25.18 -9.67 -31.48
N ALA A 129 25.32 -8.82 -32.51
CA ALA A 129 24.54 -7.60 -32.64
C ALA A 129 23.03 -7.89 -32.81
N ILE A 130 22.68 -8.83 -33.69
CA ILE A 130 21.29 -9.22 -33.94
C ILE A 130 20.72 -9.97 -32.71
N ALA A 131 21.54 -10.80 -32.06
CA ALA A 131 21.17 -11.43 -30.79
C ALA A 131 20.86 -10.38 -29.70
N GLY A 132 21.68 -9.33 -29.61
CA GLY A 132 21.51 -8.20 -28.71
C GLY A 132 20.17 -7.50 -28.90
N GLU A 133 19.78 -7.22 -30.15
CA GLU A 133 18.47 -6.61 -30.44
C GLU A 133 17.30 -7.48 -29.99
N ILE A 134 17.40 -8.79 -30.16
CA ILE A 134 16.36 -9.72 -29.71
C ILE A 134 16.27 -9.73 -28.18
N TYR A 135 17.41 -9.78 -27.48
CA TYR A 135 17.43 -9.69 -26.02
C TYR A 135 16.88 -8.37 -25.50
N GLU A 136 17.18 -7.25 -26.18
CA GLU A 136 16.65 -5.94 -25.86
C GLU A 136 15.11 -5.91 -26.00
N ARG A 137 14.56 -6.40 -27.12
CA ARG A 137 13.10 -6.53 -27.34
C ARG A 137 12.43 -7.44 -26.33
N LEU A 138 13.15 -8.43 -25.79
CA LEU A 138 12.69 -9.31 -24.73
C LEU A 138 12.87 -8.73 -23.31
N HIS A 139 13.41 -7.51 -23.20
CA HIS A 139 13.78 -6.81 -21.97
C HIS A 139 14.83 -7.53 -21.10
N MET A 140 15.70 -8.30 -21.75
CA MET A 140 16.84 -8.98 -21.11
C MET A 140 18.11 -8.16 -21.27
N LEU A 141 18.09 -6.93 -20.74
CA LEU A 141 19.09 -5.89 -21.01
C LEU A 141 20.53 -6.32 -20.67
N ARG A 142 20.76 -6.99 -19.54
CA ARG A 142 22.11 -7.49 -19.20
C ARG A 142 22.65 -8.48 -20.22
N ARG A 143 21.77 -9.32 -20.80
CA ARG A 143 22.17 -10.28 -21.84
C ARG A 143 22.36 -9.59 -23.19
N ALA A 144 21.55 -8.59 -23.50
CA ALA A 144 21.75 -7.72 -24.66
C ALA A 144 23.12 -7.02 -24.61
N ALA A 145 23.50 -6.46 -23.45
CA ALA A 145 24.80 -5.83 -23.24
C ALA A 145 25.97 -6.79 -23.54
N VAL A 146 25.94 -8.02 -22.98
CA VAL A 146 26.98 -9.02 -23.25
C VAL A 146 27.05 -9.40 -24.74
N ALA A 147 25.90 -9.49 -25.42
CA ALA A 147 25.85 -9.79 -26.85
C ALA A 147 26.41 -8.65 -27.71
N TYR A 148 26.08 -7.40 -27.39
CA TYR A 148 26.63 -6.21 -28.07
C TYR A 148 28.13 -6.03 -27.80
N GLU A 149 28.60 -6.29 -26.58
CA GLU A 149 30.02 -6.26 -26.22
C GLU A 149 30.82 -7.25 -27.07
N ARG A 150 30.36 -8.50 -27.17
CA ARG A 150 31.01 -9.53 -27.98
C ARG A 150 31.05 -9.19 -29.47
N ALA A 151 30.01 -8.53 -29.98
CA ALA A 151 29.92 -8.11 -31.37
C ALA A 151 30.68 -6.80 -31.68
N GLY A 152 31.26 -6.14 -30.67
CA GLY A 152 31.88 -4.81 -30.85
C GLY A 152 30.89 -3.70 -31.22
N ALA A 153 29.60 -3.88 -30.92
CA ALA A 153 28.53 -2.93 -31.20
C ALA A 153 28.46 -1.84 -30.11
N VAL A 154 29.47 -0.97 -30.10
CA VAL A 154 29.72 0.00 -29.01
C VAL A 154 28.52 0.91 -28.74
N THR A 155 27.90 1.48 -29.78
CA THR A 155 26.78 2.41 -29.63
C THR A 155 25.57 1.76 -28.96
N GLN A 156 25.23 0.53 -29.35
CA GLN A 156 24.12 -0.23 -28.78
C GLN A 156 24.43 -0.67 -27.34
N LEU A 157 25.68 -1.05 -27.07
CA LEU A 157 26.14 -1.38 -25.71
C LEU A 157 25.98 -0.19 -24.77
N GLU A 158 26.47 1.00 -25.15
CA GLU A 158 26.36 2.22 -24.34
C GLU A 158 24.90 2.58 -24.07
N TYR A 159 24.04 2.46 -25.08
CA TYR A 159 22.61 2.71 -24.92
C TYR A 159 21.96 1.75 -23.90
N VAL A 160 22.24 0.45 -23.99
CA VAL A 160 21.66 -0.55 -23.09
C VAL A 160 22.21 -0.40 -21.67
N LEU A 161 23.51 -0.13 -21.49
CA LEU A 161 24.09 0.15 -20.17
C LEU A 161 23.45 1.39 -19.54
N GLY A 162 23.32 2.49 -20.29
CA GLY A 162 22.62 3.67 -19.81
C GLY A 162 21.12 3.44 -19.53
N LEU A 163 20.49 2.45 -20.16
CA LEU A 163 19.14 2.03 -19.83
C LEU A 163 19.09 1.23 -18.51
N ILE A 164 20.03 0.30 -18.31
CA ILE A 164 20.17 -0.47 -17.06
C ILE A 164 20.40 0.48 -15.89
N ASP A 165 21.35 1.41 -16.01
CA ASP A 165 21.67 2.37 -14.95
C ASP A 165 20.44 3.22 -14.56
N ARG A 166 19.66 3.67 -15.54
CA ARG A 166 18.42 4.42 -15.27
C ARG A 166 17.35 3.57 -14.57
N ILE A 167 17.24 2.29 -14.93
CA ILE A 167 16.30 1.38 -14.27
C ILE A 167 16.73 1.13 -12.82
N GLU A 168 18.01 0.79 -12.61
CA GLU A 168 18.56 0.54 -11.27
C GLU A 168 18.45 1.78 -10.38
N HIS A 169 18.73 2.97 -10.92
CA HIS A 169 18.59 4.22 -10.19
C HIS A 169 17.14 4.46 -9.75
N ALA A 170 16.18 4.32 -10.68
CA ALA A 170 14.77 4.51 -10.37
C ALA A 170 14.24 3.46 -9.39
N GLU A 171 14.70 2.20 -9.47
CA GLU A 171 14.37 1.16 -8.49
C GLU A 171 14.95 1.49 -7.11
N ALA A 172 16.19 1.97 -7.04
CA ALA A 172 16.81 2.37 -5.79
C ALA A 172 16.10 3.58 -5.15
N GLU A 173 15.70 4.57 -5.94
CA GLU A 173 14.89 5.71 -5.46
C GLU A 173 13.55 5.25 -4.92
N LEU A 174 12.84 4.37 -5.65
CA LEU A 174 11.55 3.85 -5.23
C LEU A 174 11.66 3.00 -3.95
N GLN A 175 12.74 2.22 -3.81
CA GLN A 175 12.99 1.46 -2.60
C GLN A 175 13.27 2.38 -1.41
N ARG A 176 14.11 3.42 -1.58
CA ARG A 176 14.36 4.42 -0.52
C ARG A 176 13.06 5.11 -0.09
N ALA A 177 12.21 5.49 -1.05
CA ALA A 177 10.91 6.07 -0.75
C ALA A 177 10.02 5.12 0.05
N SER A 178 10.00 3.83 -0.30
CA SER A 178 9.27 2.81 0.47
C SER A 178 9.79 2.72 1.90
N ASP A 179 11.11 2.65 2.09
CA ASP A 179 11.72 2.56 3.41
C ASP A 179 11.43 3.81 4.27
N GLU A 180 11.44 4.99 3.65
CA GLU A 180 11.12 6.27 4.30
C GLU A 180 9.64 6.37 4.68
N ILE A 181 8.73 5.91 3.81
CA ILE A 181 7.30 5.81 4.12
C ILE A 181 7.07 4.87 5.30
N ASP A 182 7.70 3.70 5.31
CA ASP A 182 7.57 2.72 6.39
C ASP A 182 8.12 3.26 7.72
N ALA A 183 9.25 3.98 7.68
CA ALA A 183 9.79 4.66 8.85
C ALA A 183 8.84 5.75 9.37
N ALA A 184 8.32 6.59 8.48
CA ALA A 184 7.38 7.64 8.83
C ALA A 184 6.09 7.09 9.45
N LEU A 185 5.55 5.99 8.91
CA LEU A 185 4.35 5.33 9.45
C LEU A 185 4.60 4.75 10.85
N ARG A 186 5.76 4.12 11.08
CA ARG A 186 6.14 3.56 12.39
C ARG A 186 6.30 4.63 13.47
N GLU A 187 6.83 5.79 13.09
CA GLU A 187 6.99 6.94 13.98
C GLU A 187 5.71 7.76 14.16
N GLY A 188 4.63 7.42 13.44
CA GLY A 188 3.37 8.14 13.52
C GLY A 188 3.32 9.44 12.70
N ARG A 189 4.30 9.68 11.81
CA ARG A 189 4.40 10.83 10.87
C ARG A 189 3.61 10.57 9.58
N ARG A 190 2.30 10.42 9.70
CA ARG A 190 1.42 9.89 8.64
C ARG A 190 1.03 10.92 7.61
N PHE A 191 0.99 12.19 8.01
CA PHE A 191 0.82 13.27 7.05
C PHE A 191 1.99 13.30 6.05
N PHE A 192 3.22 13.17 6.56
CA PHE A 192 4.43 13.09 5.74
C PHE A 192 4.42 11.84 4.85
N ALA A 193 4.15 10.66 5.40
CA ALA A 193 4.03 9.42 4.63
C ALA A 193 2.96 9.53 3.52
N HIS A 194 1.82 10.16 3.81
CA HIS A 194 0.77 10.39 2.83
C HIS A 194 1.22 11.31 1.69
N GLY A 195 1.98 12.36 2.00
CA GLY A 195 2.59 13.25 1.00
C GLY A 195 3.53 12.49 0.06
N LEU A 196 4.47 11.71 0.61
CA LEU A 196 5.39 10.87 -0.18
C LEU A 196 4.65 9.86 -1.06
N LEU A 197 3.61 9.20 -0.52
CA LEU A 197 2.78 8.27 -1.28
C LEU A 197 2.09 8.96 -2.47
N GLN A 198 1.56 10.17 -2.26
CA GLN A 198 0.91 10.93 -3.34
C GLN A 198 1.91 11.30 -4.44
N GLU A 199 3.08 11.81 -4.07
CA GLU A 199 4.15 12.18 -5.00
C GLU A 199 4.54 10.99 -5.90
N HIS A 200 4.94 9.87 -5.31
CA HIS A 200 5.41 8.72 -6.09
C HIS A 200 4.31 8.00 -6.89
N LEU A 201 3.05 8.00 -6.41
CA LEU A 201 1.94 7.41 -7.15
C LEU A 201 1.43 8.32 -8.27
N GLN A 202 1.61 9.64 -8.16
CA GLN A 202 1.31 10.58 -9.23
C GLN A 202 2.32 10.44 -10.37
N ASP A 203 3.61 10.34 -10.07
CA ASP A 203 4.68 10.10 -11.05
C ASP A 203 4.54 8.76 -11.79
N ALA A 204 3.99 7.74 -11.13
CA ALA A 204 3.71 6.47 -11.76
C ALA A 204 2.66 6.57 -12.89
N ARG A 205 1.71 7.52 -12.80
CA ARG A 205 0.66 7.70 -13.82
C ARG A 205 1.18 8.40 -15.08
N THR A 206 2.19 9.25 -14.94
CA THR A 206 2.81 10.00 -16.04
C THR A 206 3.91 9.20 -16.73
N THR A 207 4.55 8.26 -16.01
CA THR A 207 5.69 7.49 -16.52
C THR A 207 5.26 6.19 -17.21
N ARG A 208 4.89 6.25 -18.50
CA ARG A 208 4.95 5.08 -19.39
C ARG A 208 6.38 4.95 -19.89
N GLY A 209 7.16 4.06 -19.28
CA GLY A 209 8.60 3.97 -19.55
C GLY A 209 9.19 2.57 -19.36
N PRO A 210 10.51 2.43 -19.54
CA PRO A 210 11.25 1.17 -19.55
C PRO A 210 11.17 0.36 -18.25
N LEU A 211 10.63 0.94 -17.18
CA LEU A 211 10.40 0.30 -15.88
C LEU A 211 9.26 -0.74 -15.88
N ALA A 212 8.44 -0.80 -16.94
CA ALA A 212 7.29 -1.72 -17.01
C ALA A 212 7.65 -3.21 -16.85
N HIS A 213 8.91 -3.57 -17.14
CA HIS A 213 9.42 -4.95 -17.09
C HIS A 213 10.46 -5.17 -15.99
N SER A 214 10.54 -4.23 -15.04
CA SER A 214 11.43 -4.25 -13.88
C SER A 214 10.69 -4.68 -12.60
N GLY A 215 11.33 -4.61 -11.42
CA GLY A 215 10.69 -4.80 -10.11
C GLY A 215 9.81 -3.60 -9.69
N ALA A 216 9.99 -2.43 -10.30
CA ALA A 216 9.26 -1.21 -9.96
C ALA A 216 7.71 -1.32 -9.97
N PRO A 217 7.04 -2.07 -10.88
CA PRO A 217 5.59 -2.23 -10.85
C PRO A 217 5.08 -2.92 -9.58
N LEU A 218 5.83 -3.89 -9.04
CA LEU A 218 5.47 -4.58 -7.79
C LEU A 218 5.60 -3.62 -6.60
N LEU A 219 6.70 -2.85 -6.54
CA LEU A 219 6.89 -1.82 -5.51
C LEU A 219 5.79 -0.75 -5.57
N ARG A 220 5.44 -0.25 -6.77
CA ARG A 220 4.33 0.70 -6.94
C ARG A 220 2.99 0.13 -6.51
N ALA A 221 2.72 -1.14 -6.81
CA ALA A 221 1.51 -1.81 -6.34
C ALA A 221 1.49 -1.93 -4.81
N ALA A 222 2.64 -2.18 -4.18
CA ALA A 222 2.77 -2.18 -2.72
C ALA A 222 2.49 -0.78 -2.14
N LEU A 223 3.07 0.29 -2.69
CA LEU A 223 2.79 1.67 -2.26
C LEU A 223 1.32 2.05 -2.42
N ALA A 224 0.69 1.67 -3.54
CA ALA A 224 -0.74 1.90 -3.75
C ALA A 224 -1.59 1.15 -2.71
N ARG A 225 -1.17 -0.05 -2.30
CA ARG A 225 -1.82 -0.80 -1.22
C ARG A 225 -1.69 -0.08 0.12
N VAL A 226 -0.51 0.41 0.46
CA VAL A 226 -0.28 1.21 1.68
C VAL A 226 -1.16 2.45 1.70
N GLN A 227 -1.29 3.16 0.59
CA GLN A 227 -2.18 4.34 0.49
C GLN A 227 -3.65 3.96 0.75
N ALA A 228 -4.11 2.85 0.18
CA ALA A 228 -5.48 2.38 0.39
C ALA A 228 -5.72 1.96 1.85
N ASP A 229 -4.77 1.24 2.45
CA ASP A 229 -4.86 0.81 3.85
C ASP A 229 -4.84 2.01 4.82
N LEU A 230 -4.01 3.03 4.54
CA LEU A 230 -4.02 4.29 5.29
C LEU A 230 -5.39 4.99 5.19
N GLY A 231 -5.99 5.02 3.99
CA GLY A 231 -7.32 5.58 3.76
C GLY A 231 -8.42 4.91 4.58
N VAL A 232 -8.32 3.58 4.80
CA VAL A 232 -9.28 2.81 5.62
C VAL A 232 -9.06 3.05 7.11
N ALA A 233 -7.80 3.19 7.54
CA ALA A 233 -7.45 3.36 8.95
C ALA A 233 -7.66 4.79 9.47
N LEU A 234 -7.84 5.78 8.58
CA LEU A 234 -8.07 7.17 8.97
C LEU A 234 -9.34 7.32 9.83
N PRO A 235 -9.27 8.06 10.95
CA PRO A 235 -10.45 8.49 11.69
C PRO A 235 -11.43 9.22 10.76
N ARG A 236 -12.67 8.75 10.70
CA ARG A 236 -13.68 9.41 9.87
C ARG A 236 -14.19 10.67 10.56
N GLY A 237 -13.89 11.82 9.95
CA GLY A 237 -14.28 13.12 10.48
C GLY A 237 -13.43 13.55 11.68
N GLN A 238 -13.92 14.54 12.43
CA GLN A 238 -13.19 15.15 13.54
C GLN A 238 -13.55 14.47 14.87
N ARG A 239 -13.63 13.14 14.88
CA ARG A 239 -13.98 12.32 16.05
C ARG A 239 -13.03 11.13 16.18
N VAL A 240 -12.67 10.81 17.42
CA VAL A 240 -11.91 9.60 17.74
C VAL A 240 -12.38 9.01 19.07
N ASP A 241 -12.51 7.70 19.15
CA ASP A 241 -12.85 7.00 20.40
C ASP A 241 -11.58 6.39 20.99
N LEU A 242 -11.23 6.79 22.21
CA LEU A 242 -10.04 6.36 22.94
C LEU A 242 -10.42 5.35 24.01
N ARG A 243 -9.95 4.12 23.90
CA ARG A 243 -10.12 3.07 24.90
C ARG A 243 -8.94 3.07 25.86
N TRP A 244 -9.21 2.95 27.15
CA TRP A 244 -8.18 3.00 28.19
C TRP A 244 -8.57 2.18 29.44
N GLY A 245 -7.59 1.91 30.29
CA GLY A 245 -7.78 1.16 31.54
C GLY A 245 -8.45 -0.21 31.32
N THR A 246 -9.42 -0.56 32.17
CA THR A 246 -10.16 -1.83 32.10
C THR A 246 -11.31 -1.81 31.08
N GLY A 247 -11.16 -1.07 29.98
CA GLY A 247 -12.17 -0.97 28.92
C GLY A 247 -13.06 0.28 29.00
N GLN A 248 -12.62 1.32 29.71
CA GLN A 248 -13.26 2.63 29.67
C GLN A 248 -13.03 3.29 28.32
N VAL A 249 -13.96 4.15 27.92
CA VAL A 249 -13.93 4.85 26.63
C VAL A 249 -14.13 6.34 26.84
N THR A 250 -13.28 7.12 26.19
CA THR A 250 -13.45 8.56 26.05
C THR A 250 -13.56 8.89 24.57
N ARG A 251 -14.72 9.41 24.17
CA ARG A 251 -14.99 9.91 22.83
C ARG A 251 -14.50 11.35 22.72
N VAL A 252 -13.62 11.62 21.80
CA VAL A 252 -13.11 12.97 21.54
C VAL A 252 -13.80 13.53 20.30
N VAL A 253 -14.32 14.75 20.41
CA VAL A 253 -14.97 15.47 19.31
C VAL A 253 -14.26 16.81 19.11
N LEU A 254 -13.65 16.99 17.94
CA LEU A 254 -12.91 18.19 17.54
C LEU A 254 -13.66 19.00 16.48
N ARG A 255 -14.98 19.14 16.65
CA ARG A 255 -15.86 19.90 15.74
C ARG A 255 -16.16 21.28 16.30
N ALA A 256 -16.53 22.21 15.42
CA ALA A 256 -16.99 23.53 15.83
C ALA A 256 -18.21 23.48 16.77
N ASP A 257 -19.07 22.46 16.62
CA ASP A 257 -20.23 22.22 17.47
C ASP A 257 -20.36 20.75 17.90
N LEU A 258 -20.80 20.55 19.14
CA LEU A 258 -21.22 19.25 19.67
C LEU A 258 -22.73 19.29 19.87
N ARG A 259 -23.49 18.64 18.98
CA ARG A 259 -24.95 18.58 19.09
C ARG A 259 -25.38 17.42 19.98
N LEU A 260 -26.39 17.70 20.78
CA LEU A 260 -26.99 16.79 21.75
C LEU A 260 -28.45 16.58 21.34
N GLY A 261 -28.94 15.34 21.36
CA GLY A 261 -30.32 15.06 20.97
C GLY A 261 -30.60 13.57 20.78
N ARG A 262 -31.79 13.22 20.28
CA ARG A 262 -32.18 11.82 20.05
C ARG A 262 -31.77 11.28 18.69
N SER A 263 -31.33 12.15 17.77
CA SER A 263 -30.96 11.70 16.42
C SER A 263 -29.72 10.80 16.49
N PRO A 264 -29.59 9.77 15.63
CA PRO A 264 -28.32 9.07 15.47
C PRO A 264 -27.25 9.96 14.81
N ASP A 265 -27.66 11.04 14.12
CA ASP A 265 -26.77 11.94 13.36
C ASP A 265 -26.14 13.06 14.22
N VAL A 266 -26.49 13.14 15.51
CA VAL A 266 -25.85 14.07 16.45
C VAL A 266 -24.65 13.41 17.14
N GLU A 267 -23.70 14.22 17.57
CA GLU A 267 -22.43 13.75 18.13
C GLU A 267 -22.62 13.01 19.47
N LEU A 268 -23.57 13.47 20.30
CA LEU A 268 -23.99 12.79 21.52
C LEU A 268 -25.49 12.46 21.46
N SER A 269 -25.78 11.24 21.00
CA SER A 269 -27.13 10.70 20.95
C SER A 269 -27.57 10.19 22.32
N LEU A 270 -28.74 10.64 22.79
CA LEU A 270 -29.30 10.32 24.09
C LEU A 270 -30.70 9.72 23.93
N GLY A 271 -31.04 8.76 24.80
CA GLY A 271 -32.36 8.18 24.86
C GLY A 271 -33.35 9.09 25.60
N GLY A 272 -34.59 9.18 25.08
CA GLY A 272 -35.68 9.90 25.74
C GLY A 272 -36.79 10.29 24.77
N ALA A 273 -38.03 9.94 25.08
CA ALA A 273 -39.18 10.25 24.22
C ALA A 273 -39.47 11.76 24.15
N SER A 274 -39.12 12.49 25.20
CA SER A 274 -39.25 13.94 25.36
C SER A 274 -38.14 14.75 24.68
N LEU A 275 -37.11 14.08 24.14
CA LEU A 275 -35.93 14.72 23.56
C LEU A 275 -36.13 15.05 22.07
N SER A 276 -35.93 16.31 21.68
CA SER A 276 -35.81 16.72 20.27
C SER A 276 -34.70 15.97 19.52
N ARG A 277 -34.81 15.87 18.18
CA ARG A 277 -33.78 15.25 17.31
C ARG A 277 -32.42 15.92 17.49
N GLU A 278 -32.41 17.25 17.42
CA GLU A 278 -31.34 18.13 17.86
C GLU A 278 -31.96 19.00 18.96
N HIS A 279 -31.39 18.97 20.15
CA HIS A 279 -31.99 19.56 21.34
C HIS A 279 -31.19 20.76 21.84
N ALA A 280 -29.90 20.56 22.02
CA ALA A 280 -28.96 21.58 22.46
C ALA A 280 -27.62 21.37 21.75
N ALA A 281 -26.75 22.38 21.77
CA ALA A 281 -25.39 22.26 21.28
C ALA A 281 -24.39 22.94 22.22
N LEU A 282 -23.19 22.37 22.32
CA LEU A 282 -22.02 23.09 22.83
C LEU A 282 -21.26 23.69 21.65
N ARG A 283 -20.86 24.95 21.79
CA ARG A 283 -20.13 25.72 20.76
C ARG A 283 -19.09 26.61 21.40
N LEU A 284 -18.09 27.00 20.62
CA LEU A 284 -17.21 28.09 21.01
C LEU A 284 -17.86 29.42 20.62
N GLU A 285 -18.17 30.26 21.59
CA GLU A 285 -18.85 31.54 21.41
C GLU A 285 -18.03 32.67 22.06
N ALA A 286 -18.20 33.87 21.51
CA ALA A 286 -17.60 35.09 22.06
C ALA A 286 -18.61 35.71 23.03
N ILE A 287 -18.34 35.64 24.34
CA ILE A 287 -19.27 36.03 25.42
C ILE A 287 -18.67 37.20 26.21
N ALA A 288 -19.52 38.11 26.71
CA ALA A 288 -19.07 39.18 27.59
C ALA A 288 -18.36 38.62 28.83
N ALA A 289 -17.17 39.16 29.14
CA ALA A 289 -16.40 38.66 30.27
C ALA A 289 -17.15 38.90 31.59
N PRO A 290 -17.26 37.90 32.48
CA PRO A 290 -17.96 38.05 33.75
C PRO A 290 -17.30 39.15 34.59
N GLY A 291 -18.06 40.18 34.95
CA GLY A 291 -17.59 41.33 35.73
C GLY A 291 -17.06 42.52 34.92
N SER A 292 -17.08 42.47 33.58
CA SER A 292 -16.74 43.62 32.74
C SER A 292 -17.93 44.60 32.65
N ALA A 293 -17.69 45.86 33.04
CA ALA A 293 -18.70 46.94 32.96
C ALA A 293 -18.69 47.67 31.60
N GLY A 294 -17.85 47.21 30.66
CA GLY A 294 -17.63 47.87 29.36
C GLY A 294 -18.06 46.98 28.18
N PRO A 295 -18.60 47.58 27.10
CA PRO A 295 -19.11 46.84 25.92
C PRO A 295 -18.01 46.22 25.01
N HIS A 296 -16.77 46.06 25.50
CA HIS A 296 -15.61 45.74 24.67
C HIS A 296 -14.75 44.57 25.16
N GLU A 297 -15.05 43.96 26.32
CA GLU A 297 -14.33 42.75 26.77
C GLU A 297 -15.18 41.51 26.46
N VAL A 298 -14.89 40.90 25.29
CA VAL A 298 -15.48 39.64 24.86
C VAL A 298 -14.42 38.56 24.97
N GLU A 299 -14.74 37.48 25.66
CA GLU A 299 -13.88 36.30 25.84
C GLU A 299 -14.45 35.11 25.07
N LEU A 300 -13.57 34.29 24.49
CA LEU A 300 -13.98 33.02 23.88
C LEU A 300 -14.25 31.98 24.97
N ALA A 301 -15.42 31.35 24.90
CA ALA A 301 -15.92 30.44 25.91
C ALA A 301 -16.67 29.29 25.27
N VAL A 302 -16.61 28.11 25.90
CA VAL A 302 -17.56 27.04 25.57
C VAL A 302 -18.92 27.43 26.15
N ALA A 303 -19.89 27.60 25.25
CA ALA A 303 -21.28 27.94 25.56
C ALA A 303 -22.20 26.77 25.27
N LEU A 304 -23.26 26.69 26.06
CA LEU A 304 -24.41 25.83 25.81
C LEU A 304 -25.53 26.65 25.19
N VAL A 305 -26.11 26.14 24.10
CA VAL A 305 -27.21 26.79 23.36
C VAL A 305 -28.36 25.80 23.23
N ASP A 306 -29.56 26.20 23.65
CA ASP A 306 -30.79 25.46 23.33
C ASP A 306 -31.18 25.72 21.86
N LEU A 307 -31.39 24.66 21.08
CA LEU A 307 -31.70 24.74 19.65
C LEU A 307 -33.20 24.90 19.34
N GLY A 308 -33.99 25.42 20.28
CA GLY A 308 -35.45 25.53 20.13
C GLY A 308 -36.18 24.27 20.57
N SER A 309 -35.68 23.63 21.63
CA SER A 309 -36.25 22.45 22.21
C SER A 309 -37.68 22.72 22.74
N ARG A 310 -38.60 21.78 22.49
CA ARG A 310 -40.00 21.93 22.98
C ARG A 310 -40.12 21.71 24.48
N ALA A 311 -39.23 20.92 25.06
CA ALA A 311 -39.27 20.52 26.45
C ALA A 311 -38.34 21.35 27.36
N GLY A 312 -37.59 22.30 26.77
CA GLY A 312 -36.62 23.14 27.44
C GLY A 312 -35.28 22.44 27.72
N THR A 313 -34.22 23.24 27.74
CA THR A 313 -32.88 22.86 28.23
C THR A 313 -32.62 23.53 29.56
N PHE A 314 -32.04 22.81 30.52
CA PHE A 314 -31.76 23.33 31.85
C PHE A 314 -30.29 23.12 32.22
N TRP A 315 -29.61 24.19 32.65
CA TRP A 315 -28.24 24.16 33.16
C TRP A 315 -28.23 24.46 34.65
N ARG A 316 -27.70 23.52 35.47
CA ARG A 316 -27.72 23.62 36.94
C ARG A 316 -29.11 23.89 37.53
N GLY A 317 -30.16 23.42 36.84
CA GLY A 317 -31.56 23.60 37.23
C GLY A 317 -32.23 24.88 36.69
N GLU A 318 -31.48 25.78 36.06
CA GLU A 318 -32.02 26.99 35.45
C GLU A 318 -32.35 26.77 33.97
N ALA A 319 -33.53 27.23 33.54
CA ALA A 319 -33.97 27.09 32.16
C ALA A 319 -33.20 28.06 31.24
N LEU A 320 -32.73 27.54 30.10
CA LEU A 320 -32.07 28.34 29.07
C LEU A 320 -33.10 28.94 28.10
N ALA A 321 -32.85 30.18 27.67
CA ALA A 321 -33.60 30.77 26.57
C ALA A 321 -33.17 30.13 25.23
N PRO A 322 -34.11 29.73 24.35
CA PRO A 322 -33.78 29.21 23.03
C PRO A 322 -32.90 30.17 22.21
N GLY A 323 -31.80 29.64 21.67
CA GLY A 323 -30.85 30.39 20.84
C GLY A 323 -29.88 31.31 21.59
N GLU A 324 -30.04 31.48 22.90
CA GLU A 324 -29.15 32.32 23.71
C GLU A 324 -27.97 31.49 24.26
N PRO A 325 -26.71 31.86 23.97
CA PRO A 325 -25.55 31.13 24.46
C PRO A 325 -25.31 31.41 25.95
N VAL A 326 -25.22 30.35 26.75
CA VAL A 326 -24.86 30.44 28.16
C VAL A 326 -23.49 29.84 28.40
N ALA A 327 -22.58 30.64 28.95
CA ALA A 327 -21.22 30.24 29.28
C ALA A 327 -21.22 29.11 30.32
N LEU A 328 -20.42 28.07 30.08
CA LEU A 328 -20.25 27.01 31.06
C LEU A 328 -19.20 27.40 32.11
N GLU A 329 -19.66 27.95 33.23
CA GLU A 329 -18.83 28.40 34.35
C GLU A 329 -18.70 27.31 35.42
N GLY A 330 -17.82 26.34 35.17
CA GLY A 330 -17.51 25.24 36.08
C GLY A 330 -18.44 24.03 35.96
N PRO A 331 -18.22 22.98 36.77
CA PRO A 331 -18.92 21.71 36.63
C PRO A 331 -20.40 21.81 37.00
N GLY A 332 -21.28 21.10 36.29
CA GLY A 332 -22.71 21.19 36.51
C GLY A 332 -23.50 20.08 35.82
N GLU A 333 -24.79 20.00 36.18
CA GLU A 333 -25.74 19.10 35.55
C GLU A 333 -26.47 19.83 34.41
N LEU A 334 -26.48 19.21 33.23
CA LEU A 334 -27.28 19.61 32.07
C LEU A 334 -28.46 18.64 31.94
N ALA A 335 -29.68 19.15 32.05
CA ALA A 335 -30.89 18.37 31.84
C ALA A 335 -31.56 18.78 30.51
N LEU A 336 -31.89 17.79 29.69
CA LEU A 336 -32.54 17.99 28.40
C LEU A 336 -33.99 17.51 28.49
N GLY A 337 -34.93 18.45 28.50
CA GLY A 337 -36.35 18.20 28.66
C GLY A 337 -36.81 17.86 30.08
N LEU A 338 -38.14 17.71 30.24
CA LEU A 338 -38.83 17.50 31.52
C LEU A 338 -38.60 16.11 32.16
N SER A 339 -37.98 15.17 31.46
CA SER A 339 -37.76 13.81 32.00
C SER A 339 -36.64 13.03 31.28
N ALA A 340 -35.73 12.50 32.08
CA ALA A 340 -34.75 11.42 31.87
C ALA A 340 -33.34 11.73 31.34
N ALA A 341 -33.14 12.56 30.31
CA ALA A 341 -31.80 12.76 29.75
C ALA A 341 -31.01 13.82 30.53
N ARG A 342 -30.11 13.38 31.41
CA ARG A 342 -29.22 14.24 32.20
C ARG A 342 -27.78 13.96 31.84
N LEU A 343 -26.96 15.00 31.86
CA LEU A 343 -25.55 14.98 31.56
C LEU A 343 -24.79 15.63 32.70
N GLU A 344 -23.71 15.00 33.10
CA GLU A 344 -22.68 15.64 33.90
C GLU A 344 -21.74 16.36 32.95
N VAL A 345 -21.49 17.65 33.18
CA VAL A 345 -20.62 18.49 32.34
C VAL A 345 -19.53 19.10 33.20
N HIS A 346 -18.29 18.94 32.76
CA HIS A 346 -17.08 19.49 33.37
C HIS A 346 -16.33 20.34 32.35
N PRO A 347 -16.52 21.67 32.35
CA PRO A 347 -15.73 22.57 31.51
C PRO A 347 -14.25 22.47 31.87
N LEU A 348 -13.38 22.57 30.87
CA LEU A 348 -11.94 22.57 31.11
C LEU A 348 -11.49 23.91 31.74
N PRO A 349 -10.40 23.92 32.53
CA PRO A 349 -9.91 25.12 33.20
C PRO A 349 -9.50 26.25 32.22
N ARG A 350 -10.28 27.33 32.17
CA ARG A 350 -10.00 28.50 31.30
C ARG A 350 -8.71 29.23 31.65
N GLU A 351 -8.29 29.20 32.91
CA GLU A 351 -7.06 29.86 33.39
C GLU A 351 -5.79 29.39 32.64
N ARG A 352 -5.85 28.24 31.99
CA ARG A 352 -4.77 27.66 31.17
C ARG A 352 -4.96 27.84 29.67
N GLY A 353 -5.97 28.62 29.25
CA GLY A 353 -6.38 28.80 27.86
C GLY A 353 -7.07 27.57 27.25
N GLU A 354 -7.56 26.65 28.09
CA GLU A 354 -8.14 25.38 27.65
C GLU A 354 -9.63 25.59 27.32
N LEU A 355 -9.99 25.44 26.04
CA LEU A 355 -11.35 25.65 25.54
C LEU A 355 -11.99 24.30 25.20
N GLY A 356 -12.74 23.73 26.15
CA GLY A 356 -13.42 22.46 25.97
C GLY A 356 -14.29 22.06 27.15
N ALA A 357 -14.91 20.89 27.05
CA ALA A 357 -15.68 20.31 28.15
C ALA A 357 -15.70 18.78 28.07
N LEU A 358 -15.76 18.13 29.23
CA LEU A 358 -16.07 16.71 29.38
C LEU A 358 -17.56 16.54 29.70
N LEU A 359 -18.22 15.63 29.00
CA LEU A 359 -19.64 15.32 29.19
C LEU A 359 -19.82 13.82 29.44
N ARG A 360 -20.73 13.44 30.33
CA ARG A 360 -21.12 12.05 30.55
C ARG A 360 -22.61 11.93 30.78
N PRO A 361 -23.33 11.03 30.07
CA PRO A 361 -24.73 10.73 30.35
C PRO A 361 -24.91 10.18 31.77
N LEU A 362 -25.75 10.83 32.56
CA LEU A 362 -26.18 10.36 33.87
C LEU A 362 -27.29 9.30 33.73
N GLY A 363 -27.31 8.31 34.61
CA GLY A 363 -28.31 7.24 34.62
C GLY A 363 -27.98 6.00 33.76
N GLN A 364 -26.89 6.03 32.97
CA GLN A 364 -26.39 4.87 32.22
C GLN A 364 -25.31 4.06 32.99
N GLY A 365 -25.14 4.34 34.28
CA GLY A 365 -24.15 3.70 35.16
C GLY A 365 -22.73 4.27 34.99
N ALA A 366 -21.79 3.81 35.84
CA ALA A 366 -20.39 4.26 35.84
C ALA A 366 -19.61 3.86 34.58
N ALA A 367 -20.18 3.01 33.72
CA ALA A 367 -19.59 2.54 32.48
C ALA A 367 -19.90 3.42 31.26
N ALA A 368 -20.74 4.45 31.41
CA ALA A 368 -21.04 5.38 30.31
C ALA A 368 -19.76 6.11 29.85
N PRO A 369 -19.49 6.20 28.54
CA PRO A 369 -18.28 6.82 28.03
C PRO A 369 -18.28 8.33 28.31
N TRP A 370 -17.10 8.86 28.62
CA TRP A 370 -16.89 10.30 28.62
C TRP A 370 -16.86 10.82 27.19
N THR A 371 -17.36 12.03 26.96
CA THR A 371 -17.24 12.75 25.69
C THR A 371 -16.45 14.03 25.94
N LEU A 372 -15.25 14.11 25.38
CA LEU A 372 -14.37 15.27 25.42
C LEU A 372 -14.62 16.13 24.17
N TYR A 373 -15.15 17.32 24.37
CA TYR A 373 -15.36 18.31 23.32
C TYR A 373 -14.21 19.32 23.30
N LEU A 374 -13.50 19.39 22.16
CA LEU A 374 -12.30 20.21 21.94
C LEU A 374 -12.36 20.87 20.55
N PRO A 375 -13.19 21.92 20.36
CA PRO A 375 -13.46 22.48 19.03
C PRO A 375 -12.23 22.98 18.27
N GLY A 376 -11.21 23.46 18.98
CA GLY A 376 -9.93 23.91 18.40
C GLY A 376 -8.76 22.96 18.62
N GLY A 377 -9.01 21.75 19.13
CA GLY A 377 -7.98 20.97 19.82
C GLY A 377 -7.73 21.48 21.24
N GLY A 378 -6.79 20.86 21.94
CA GLY A 378 -6.50 21.19 23.34
C GLY A 378 -6.02 19.98 24.15
N PRO A 379 -5.91 20.12 25.47
CA PRO A 379 -5.38 19.07 26.33
C PRO A 379 -6.25 17.81 26.31
N LEU A 380 -5.63 16.65 26.38
CA LEU A 380 -6.32 15.38 26.44
C LEU A 380 -6.74 15.08 27.88
N TRP A 381 -8.04 14.94 28.11
CA TRP A 381 -8.60 14.48 29.38
C TRP A 381 -9.44 13.23 29.15
N LEU A 382 -9.19 12.17 29.93
CA LEU A 382 -9.98 10.94 29.82
C LEU A 382 -11.20 10.94 30.73
N ALA A 383 -11.08 11.63 31.86
CA ALA A 383 -12.09 11.85 32.89
C ALA A 383 -11.74 13.15 33.64
N PRO A 384 -12.64 13.73 34.45
CA PRO A 384 -12.40 14.98 35.18
C PRO A 384 -11.18 14.93 36.13
N ASP A 385 -10.84 13.75 36.63
CA ASP A 385 -9.71 13.51 37.53
C ASP A 385 -8.48 12.92 36.80
N ARG A 386 -8.56 12.76 35.47
CA ARG A 386 -7.53 12.09 34.67
C ARG A 386 -7.08 12.92 33.46
N PRO A 387 -6.40 14.06 33.70
CA PRO A 387 -5.70 14.77 32.65
C PRO A 387 -4.51 13.95 32.16
N ILE A 388 -4.30 13.92 30.85
CA ILE A 388 -3.15 13.27 30.22
C ILE A 388 -2.17 14.36 29.80
N PRO A 389 -0.85 14.18 30.03
CA PRO A 389 0.18 15.11 29.59
C PRO A 389 0.40 15.03 28.06
N ALA A 390 -0.65 15.32 27.31
CA ALA A 390 -0.69 15.34 25.86
C ALA A 390 -1.75 16.34 25.36
N VAL A 391 -1.56 16.86 24.16
CA VAL A 391 -2.44 17.81 23.49
C VAL A 391 -2.92 17.19 22.19
N LEU A 392 -4.21 17.32 21.91
CA LEU A 392 -4.85 16.96 20.66
C LEU A 392 -4.87 18.15 19.72
N GLU A 393 -4.47 17.93 18.47
CA GLU A 393 -4.43 18.94 17.43
C GLU A 393 -5.20 18.43 16.22
N LEU A 394 -6.08 19.27 15.67
CA LEU A 394 -6.76 18.94 14.42
C LEU A 394 -5.82 19.30 13.25
N ARG A 395 -5.38 18.29 12.48
CA ARG A 395 -4.51 18.46 11.30
C ARG A 395 -5.14 17.76 10.10
N PRO A 396 -6.22 18.31 9.50
CA PRO A 396 -7.02 17.59 8.51
C PRO A 396 -6.14 16.99 7.39
N PRO A 397 -6.32 15.70 7.04
CA PRO A 397 -7.39 14.80 7.48
C PRO A 397 -7.12 14.05 8.81
N PHE A 398 -6.01 14.31 9.48
CA PHE A 398 -5.58 13.61 10.69
C PHE A 398 -6.01 14.35 11.97
N ILE A 399 -6.03 13.59 13.06
CA ILE A 399 -6.04 14.12 14.43
C ILE A 399 -4.67 13.76 15.00
N ALA A 400 -3.89 14.75 15.43
CA ALA A 400 -2.59 14.53 16.01
C ALA A 400 -2.64 14.57 17.54
N VAL A 401 -1.80 13.76 18.19
CA VAL A 401 -1.51 13.82 19.62
C VAL A 401 -0.06 14.23 19.79
N ARG A 402 0.15 15.37 20.44
CA ARG A 402 1.47 15.84 20.86
C ARG A 402 1.68 15.50 22.33
N ILE A 403 2.67 14.69 22.60
CA ILE A 403 2.99 14.20 23.94
C ILE A 403 3.92 15.22 24.63
N ALA A 404 3.76 15.43 25.93
CA ALA A 404 4.67 16.29 26.67
C ALA A 404 6.10 15.73 26.67
N ALA A 405 7.12 16.60 26.58
CA ALA A 405 8.51 16.19 26.44
C ALA A 405 9.06 15.32 27.58
N GLY A 406 8.48 15.41 28.79
CA GLY A 406 8.87 14.60 29.96
C GLY A 406 8.25 13.21 30.03
N VAL A 407 7.39 12.83 29.07
CA VAL A 407 6.64 11.58 29.09
C VAL A 407 7.26 10.60 28.11
N ARG A 408 7.60 9.40 28.57
CA ARG A 408 8.02 8.33 27.67
C ARG A 408 6.80 7.72 27.00
N ALA A 409 6.88 7.53 25.70
CA ALA A 409 5.78 7.01 24.91
C ALA A 409 6.24 5.99 23.87
N GLN A 410 5.33 5.07 23.52
CA GLN A 410 5.53 4.07 22.49
C GLN A 410 4.26 3.95 21.63
N LEU A 411 4.42 3.87 20.31
CA LEU A 411 3.34 3.52 19.39
C LEU A 411 3.46 2.04 19.02
N GLY A 412 2.57 1.20 19.56
CA GLY A 412 2.70 -0.24 19.48
C GLY A 412 3.96 -0.71 20.21
N GLN A 413 4.98 -1.14 19.46
CA GLN A 413 6.29 -1.53 20.01
C GLN A 413 7.39 -0.49 19.73
N GLU A 414 7.08 0.57 18.98
CA GLU A 414 8.09 1.55 18.56
C GLU A 414 8.20 2.68 19.58
N PRO A 415 9.39 2.94 20.15
CA PRO A 415 9.60 4.04 21.07
C PRO A 415 9.54 5.38 20.34
N LEU A 416 8.95 6.38 21.00
CA LEU A 416 8.82 7.72 20.46
C LEU A 416 9.80 8.68 21.13
N GLY A 417 10.30 9.64 20.37
CA GLY A 417 11.17 10.70 20.88
C GLY A 417 10.46 11.63 21.87
N PRO A 418 11.20 12.38 22.69
CA PRO A 418 10.64 13.39 23.58
C PRO A 418 9.81 14.42 22.81
N GLY A 419 8.58 14.67 23.24
CA GLY A 419 7.73 15.68 22.61
C GLY A 419 7.07 15.22 21.30
N ALA A 420 7.08 13.92 21.01
CA ALA A 420 6.58 13.38 19.76
C ALA A 420 5.14 13.83 19.45
N SER A 421 4.91 14.15 18.18
CA SER A 421 3.61 14.44 17.60
C SER A 421 3.24 13.29 16.67
N ILE A 422 2.14 12.62 16.96
CA ILE A 422 1.69 11.42 16.25
C ILE A 422 0.35 11.74 15.61
N GLU A 423 0.21 11.60 14.31
CA GLU A 423 -1.12 11.54 13.69
C GLU A 423 -1.76 10.21 14.05
N LEU A 424 -3.01 10.17 14.53
CA LEU A 424 -3.72 8.96 14.99
C LEU A 424 -4.45 8.22 13.85
N LEU A 425 -4.55 6.89 13.98
CA LEU A 425 -5.26 5.98 13.10
C LEU A 425 -6.03 4.97 13.95
N HIS A 426 -7.12 4.43 13.39
CA HIS A 426 -7.82 3.32 13.99
C HIS A 426 -6.92 2.08 14.12
N GLY A 427 -6.97 1.44 15.28
CA GLY A 427 -6.14 0.28 15.63
C GLY A 427 -4.83 0.64 16.33
N ASP A 428 -4.47 1.92 16.39
CA ASP A 428 -3.29 2.35 17.14
C ASP A 428 -3.38 2.01 18.62
N ARG A 429 -2.20 1.77 19.19
CA ARG A 429 -2.01 1.60 20.63
C ARG A 429 -0.89 2.49 21.09
N LEU A 430 -1.24 3.59 21.73
CA LEU A 430 -0.30 4.53 22.32
C LEU A 430 -0.09 4.16 23.79
N HIS A 431 1.13 3.79 24.13
CA HIS A 431 1.55 3.51 25.50
C HIS A 431 2.25 4.73 26.07
N LEU A 432 1.83 5.18 27.25
CA LEU A 432 2.39 6.32 27.96
C LEU A 432 2.87 5.87 29.35
N ASP A 433 4.13 6.15 29.68
CA ASP A 433 4.64 5.95 31.04
C ASP A 433 4.39 7.22 31.84
N LEU A 434 3.37 7.17 32.71
CA LEU A 434 2.93 8.27 33.55
C LEU A 434 3.40 8.06 35.00
N PRO A 435 3.40 9.11 35.85
CA PRO A 435 3.78 8.97 37.26
C PRO A 435 2.92 7.97 38.04
N ASP A 436 1.66 7.79 37.65
CA ASP A 436 0.69 6.83 38.23
C ASP A 436 0.80 5.42 37.63
N GLY A 437 1.68 5.22 36.65
CA GLY A 437 1.92 3.93 36.00
C GLY A 437 1.79 3.99 34.47
N ARG A 438 1.81 2.82 33.84
CA ARG A 438 1.68 2.72 32.38
C ARG A 438 0.22 2.80 31.96
N LEU A 439 -0.09 3.76 31.10
CA LEU A 439 -1.39 3.90 30.45
C LEU A 439 -1.31 3.42 29.00
N THR A 440 -2.37 2.75 28.53
CA THR A 440 -2.51 2.40 27.11
C THR A 440 -3.79 3.03 26.57
N LEU A 441 -3.65 3.78 25.47
CA LEU A 441 -4.73 4.36 24.70
C LEU A 441 -4.85 3.58 23.40
N GLU A 442 -5.97 2.88 23.22
CA GLU A 442 -6.29 2.20 21.97
C GLU A 442 -7.31 3.01 21.17
N ILE A 443 -6.98 3.31 19.92
CA ILE A 443 -7.81 4.15 19.05
C ILE A 443 -8.81 3.23 18.35
N SER A 444 -10.06 3.24 18.80
CA SER A 444 -11.11 2.35 18.26
C SER A 444 -11.88 2.99 17.11
N MET A 445 -12.43 2.16 16.24
CA MET A 445 -13.47 2.59 15.29
C MET A 445 -14.73 2.97 16.07
N THR A 446 -15.36 4.07 15.64
CA THR A 446 -16.57 4.66 16.22
C THR A 446 -17.83 3.84 16.03
#